data_AF-A0A9W8A6V3-F1
#
_entry.id   AF-A0A9W8A6V3-F1
#
_cell.length_a   1.000
_cell.length_b   1.000
_cell.length_c   1.000
_cell.angle_alpha   90.00
_cell.angle_beta   90.00
_cell.angle_gamma   90.00
#
_symmetry.space_group_name_H-M   'P 1'
#
loop_
_entity.id
_entity.type
_entity.pdbx_description
1 polymer ?
#
loop_
_entity_poly.entity_id
_entity_poly.type
_entity_poly.pdbx_seq_one_letter_code
_entity_poly.pdbx_strand_id
1 'polypeptide(L)'
;MVAINHDLDHLDASAGHESVLHKLVIRQQPKRSRVGCISERVDRRPVDPPPIIQLVMDKQSQGAGTDPDEPSYTLSPHFIMRATLVDKDDEKEISRIRGDTVPALSGMVVSSLHTLCDLDMVQGAYFVFGDLSVRLEGSFKLRFDLFEILGQV
;
A
#
# COMPACT_ATOMS: atom_id res chain seq x y z
N MET A 1 -10.41 7.85 10.58
CA MET A 1 -9.59 6.75 10.06
C MET A 1 -8.15 7.22 10.04
N VAL A 2 -7.20 6.36 10.37
CA VAL A 2 -5.76 6.69 10.46
C VAL A 2 -4.97 5.63 9.69
N ALA A 3 -3.95 5.95 8.89
CA ALA A 3 -3.13 4.91 8.28
C ALA A 3 -1.90 4.59 9.13
N ILE A 4 -1.51 3.31 9.15
CA ILE A 4 -0.29 2.80 9.80
C ILE A 4 0.77 2.60 8.72
N ASN A 5 1.96 3.17 8.95
CA ASN A 5 3.17 2.73 8.25
C ASN A 5 3.68 1.49 8.97
N HIS A 6 3.81 0.37 8.25
CA HIS A 6 4.68 -0.69 8.72
C HIS A 6 6.07 -0.40 8.17
N ASP A 7 6.99 0.07 9.03
CA ASP A 7 8.40 0.03 8.71
C ASP A 7 8.78 -1.46 8.60
N LEU A 8 9.37 -1.85 7.48
CA LEU A 8 9.88 -3.21 7.26
C LEU A 8 11.28 -3.30 7.88
N ASP A 9 11.34 -3.24 9.20
CA ASP A 9 12.49 -3.77 9.92
C ASP A 9 12.24 -5.26 10.15
N HIS A 10 12.92 -6.08 9.35
CA HIS A 10 13.08 -7.54 9.47
C HIS A 10 11.94 -8.44 8.94
N LEU A 11 12.19 -9.00 7.75
CA LEU A 11 11.87 -10.39 7.43
C LEU A 11 13.11 -11.03 6.80
N ASP A 12 13.88 -11.73 7.63
CA ASP A 12 14.85 -12.73 7.17
C ASP A 12 14.08 -13.84 6.43
N ALA A 13 14.10 -13.81 5.11
CA ALA A 13 13.67 -14.92 4.27
C ALA A 13 14.86 -15.41 3.45
N SER A 14 15.28 -16.62 3.75
CA SER A 14 16.36 -17.36 3.12
C SER A 14 16.18 -17.46 1.60
N ALA A 15 16.84 -16.60 0.84
CA ALA A 15 17.19 -16.81 -0.57
C ALA A 15 18.15 -15.72 -1.08
N GLY A 16 19.39 -15.67 -0.59
CA GLY A 16 20.54 -15.03 -1.26
C GLY A 16 20.46 -13.55 -1.70
N HIS A 17 19.35 -12.85 -1.48
CA HIS A 17 19.18 -11.44 -1.79
C HIS A 17 19.63 -10.63 -0.59
N GLU A 18 20.65 -9.82 -0.80
CA GLU A 18 21.10 -8.78 0.10
C GLU A 18 19.88 -8.01 0.65
N SER A 19 19.83 -7.79 1.96
CA SER A 19 18.68 -7.15 2.63
C SER A 19 18.56 -5.70 2.17
N VAL A 20 17.81 -5.47 1.09
CA VAL A 20 17.51 -4.14 0.61
C VAL A 20 16.51 -3.51 1.56
N LEU A 21 16.91 -2.42 2.21
CA LEU A 21 16.01 -1.67 3.07
C LEU A 21 14.99 -0.93 2.19
N HIS A 22 13.72 -1.30 2.37
CA HIS A 22 12.60 -0.69 1.68
C HIS A 22 11.86 0.19 2.68
N LYS A 23 11.75 1.48 2.38
CA LYS A 23 11.02 2.43 3.21
C LYS A 23 9.69 2.81 2.57
N LEU A 24 8.61 2.74 3.35
CA LEU A 24 7.27 3.15 2.93
C LEU A 24 6.93 4.51 3.53
N VAL A 25 6.49 5.45 2.69
CA VAL A 25 6.11 6.80 3.11
C VAL A 25 4.69 7.10 2.66
N ILE A 26 3.76 7.26 3.60
CA ILE A 26 2.42 7.78 3.27
C ILE A 26 2.53 9.24 2.84
N ARG A 27 2.32 9.48 1.54
CA ARG A 27 2.28 10.82 0.93
C ARG A 27 0.91 11.47 1.06
N GLN A 28 -0.14 10.66 1.07
CA GLN A 28 -1.51 11.12 1.32
C GLN A 28 -2.21 10.23 2.34
N GLN A 29 -2.55 10.82 3.48
CA GLN A 29 -3.24 10.15 4.58
C GLN A 29 -4.76 10.05 4.31
N PRO A 30 -5.38 8.86 4.48
CA PRO A 30 -6.82 8.72 4.42
C PRO A 30 -7.48 9.31 5.66
N LYS A 31 -8.52 10.13 5.48
CA LYS A 31 -9.14 10.87 6.60
C LYS A 31 -10.51 10.33 6.97
N ARG A 32 -11.37 10.17 5.97
CA ARG A 32 -12.76 9.76 6.14
C ARG A 32 -13.18 8.81 5.03
N SER A 33 -14.23 8.03 5.29
CA SER A 33 -14.94 7.24 4.30
C SER A 33 -16.41 7.23 4.68
N ARG A 34 -17.30 7.14 3.69
CA ARG A 34 -18.71 6.86 3.97
C ARG A 34 -18.87 5.35 3.91
N VAL A 35 -19.52 4.78 4.92
CA VAL A 35 -19.77 3.34 5.00
C VAL A 35 -20.40 2.85 3.69
N GLY A 36 -19.68 1.98 2.99
CA GLY A 36 -20.09 1.44 1.71
C GLY A 36 -21.29 0.50 1.86
N CYS A 37 -22.32 0.70 1.03
CA CYS A 37 -23.46 -0.20 0.99
C CYS A 37 -23.06 -1.57 0.43
N ILE A 38 -23.68 -2.62 0.95
CA ILE A 38 -23.40 -4.02 0.56
C ILE A 38 -23.78 -4.30 -0.90
N SER A 39 -24.81 -3.63 -1.41
CA SER A 39 -25.16 -3.70 -2.82
C SER A 39 -24.18 -2.92 -3.67
N GLU A 40 -23.61 -3.55 -4.69
CA GLU A 40 -22.70 -2.92 -5.63
C GLU A 40 -23.33 -1.78 -6.46
N ARG A 41 -24.66 -1.76 -6.55
CA ARG A 41 -25.46 -0.83 -7.36
C ARG A 41 -25.75 0.53 -6.70
N VAL A 42 -25.25 0.76 -5.49
CA VAL A 42 -25.47 2.01 -4.73
C VAL A 42 -24.16 2.77 -4.63
N ASP A 43 -24.24 4.10 -4.78
CA ASP A 43 -23.16 5.12 -4.72
C ASP A 43 -22.06 4.75 -3.71
N ARG A 44 -21.02 4.04 -4.19
CA ARG A 44 -19.83 3.75 -3.39
C ARG A 44 -19.03 5.02 -3.29
N ARG A 45 -18.63 5.39 -2.07
CA ARG A 45 -17.76 6.52 -1.84
C ARG A 45 -16.44 6.00 -1.31
N PRO A 46 -15.37 6.03 -2.14
CA PRO A 46 -14.07 5.63 -1.68
C PRO A 46 -13.62 6.48 -0.49
N VAL A 47 -12.60 5.98 0.18
CA VAL A 47 -11.82 6.69 1.16
C VAL A 47 -11.36 8.02 0.57
N ASP A 48 -11.60 9.09 1.31
CA ASP A 48 -11.28 10.45 0.93
C ASP A 48 -10.39 11.12 2.00
N PRO A 49 -9.25 11.72 1.61
CA PRO A 49 -8.60 11.60 0.30
C PRO A 49 -8.01 10.17 0.08
N PRO A 50 -7.78 9.73 -1.16
CA PRO A 50 -7.30 8.37 -1.43
C PRO A 50 -5.90 8.15 -0.85
N PRO A 51 -5.61 7.00 -0.21
CA PRO A 51 -4.25 6.72 0.26
C PRO A 51 -3.25 6.69 -0.90
N ILE A 52 -2.13 7.39 -0.73
CA ILE A 52 -0.99 7.36 -1.64
C ILE A 52 0.26 7.07 -0.82
N ILE A 53 0.98 6.02 -1.18
CA ILE A 53 2.17 5.54 -0.48
C ILE A 53 3.33 5.52 -1.46
N GLN A 54 4.44 6.14 -1.10
CA GLN A 54 5.69 6.11 -1.86
C GLN A 54 6.57 4.97 -1.36
N LEU A 55 7.14 4.22 -2.30
CA LEU A 55 8.22 3.28 -2.05
C LEU A 55 9.55 3.99 -2.26
N VAL A 56 10.38 4.03 -1.23
CA VAL A 56 11.75 4.53 -1.27
C VAL A 56 12.68 3.33 -1.13
N MET A 57 13.45 3.06 -2.18
CA MET A 57 14.46 2.01 -2.19
C MET A 57 15.83 2.63 -1.96
N ASP A 58 16.64 2.00 -1.10
CA ASP A 58 18.01 2.44 -0.88
C ASP A 58 18.88 2.16 -2.11
N LYS A 59 19.60 3.19 -2.58
CA LYS A 59 20.46 3.13 -3.78
C LYS A 59 21.66 2.18 -3.66
N GLN A 60 21.92 1.65 -2.46
CA GLN A 60 23.15 0.93 -2.14
C GLN A 60 23.11 -0.55 -2.57
N SER A 61 21.93 -1.08 -2.91
CA SER A 61 21.73 -2.45 -3.41
C SER A 61 21.85 -2.57 -4.94
N GLN A 62 22.00 -1.45 -5.65
CA GLN A 62 22.34 -1.48 -7.07
C GLN A 62 23.84 -1.23 -7.19
N GLY A 63 24.57 -2.25 -7.66
CA GLY A 63 26.02 -2.24 -7.76
C GLY A 63 26.57 -0.93 -8.33
N ALA A 64 27.70 -0.49 -7.77
CA ALA A 64 28.35 0.81 -7.91
C ALA A 64 28.80 1.22 -9.34
N GLY A 65 27.92 1.12 -10.34
CA GLY A 65 28.23 1.36 -11.75
C GLY A 65 27.17 2.12 -12.55
N THR A 66 26.09 2.59 -11.92
CA THR A 66 25.04 3.35 -12.62
C THR A 66 25.33 4.86 -12.55
N ASP A 67 25.24 5.53 -13.69
CA ASP A 67 25.52 6.97 -13.83
C ASP A 67 24.71 7.81 -12.81
N PRO A 68 25.29 8.86 -12.19
CA PRO A 68 24.61 9.69 -11.19
C PRO A 68 23.36 10.41 -11.72
N ASP A 69 23.25 10.56 -13.04
CA ASP A 69 22.09 11.17 -13.73
C ASP A 69 21.06 10.15 -14.22
N GLU A 70 21.32 8.83 -14.10
CA GLU A 70 20.36 7.83 -14.54
C GLU A 70 19.31 7.60 -13.45
N PRO A 71 18.01 7.83 -13.73
CA PRO A 71 16.98 7.53 -12.78
C PRO A 71 16.94 6.03 -12.47
N SER A 72 17.33 5.65 -11.24
CA SER A 72 17.37 4.28 -10.70
C SER A 72 15.96 3.68 -10.48
N TYR A 73 15.08 3.81 -11.47
CA TYR A 73 13.71 3.29 -11.47
C TYR A 73 13.56 2.05 -12.35
N THR A 74 14.57 1.19 -12.42
CA THR A 74 14.34 -0.21 -12.80
C THR A 74 13.57 -0.86 -11.65
N LEU A 75 12.32 -0.40 -11.48
CA LEU A 75 11.38 -0.94 -10.53
C LEU A 75 11.18 -2.38 -10.97
N SER A 76 11.52 -3.33 -10.10
CA SER A 76 11.03 -4.69 -10.25
C SER A 76 9.52 -4.57 -10.43
N PRO A 77 8.93 -4.92 -11.59
CA PRO A 77 7.51 -4.72 -11.87
C PRO A 77 6.61 -5.60 -10.99
N HIS A 78 7.22 -6.31 -10.03
CA HIS A 78 6.65 -7.35 -9.21
C HIS A 78 6.21 -6.86 -7.83
N PHE A 79 6.34 -5.56 -7.51
CA PHE A 79 5.85 -5.03 -6.25
C PHE A 79 4.34 -4.74 -6.30
N ILE A 80 3.63 -5.27 -5.31
CA ILE A 80 2.23 -4.98 -5.05
C ILE A 80 2.06 -4.56 -3.59
N MET A 81 1.04 -3.75 -3.32
CA MET A 81 0.69 -3.34 -1.97
C MET A 81 -0.75 -3.70 -1.68
N ARG A 82 -1.00 -4.36 -0.55
CA ARG A 82 -2.34 -4.69 -0.07
C ARG A 82 -2.75 -3.73 1.06
N ALA A 83 -3.97 -3.20 0.97
CA ALA A 83 -4.62 -2.49 2.06
C ALA A 83 -5.45 -3.45 2.91
N THR A 84 -5.29 -3.34 4.23
CA THR A 84 -6.01 -4.14 5.23
C THR A 84 -6.66 -3.21 6.26
N LEU A 85 -7.91 -3.50 6.63
CA LEU A 85 -8.59 -2.79 7.71
C LEU A 85 -8.17 -3.40 9.04
N VAL A 86 -7.76 -2.57 9.99
CA VAL A 86 -7.41 -3.01 11.33
C VAL A 86 -8.11 -2.16 12.38
N ASP A 87 -8.32 -2.73 13.56
CA ASP A 87 -8.82 -1.98 14.71
C ASP A 87 -7.86 -0.84 15.07
N LYS A 88 -8.40 0.27 15.59
CA LYS A 88 -7.59 1.44 15.92
C LYS A 88 -6.70 1.24 17.15
N ASP A 89 -7.11 0.39 18.09
CA ASP A 89 -6.49 0.26 19.41
C ASP A 89 -5.54 -0.94 19.46
N ASP A 90 -5.98 -2.12 19.02
CA ASP A 90 -5.20 -3.37 19.11
C ASP A 90 -4.59 -3.83 17.77
N GLU A 91 -4.86 -3.08 16.69
CA GLU A 91 -4.35 -3.33 15.33
C GLU A 91 -4.69 -4.71 14.78
N LYS A 92 -5.72 -5.36 15.34
CA LYS A 92 -6.22 -6.63 14.86
C LYS A 92 -6.86 -6.47 13.50
N GLU A 93 -6.52 -7.36 12.57
CA GLU A 93 -7.10 -7.40 11.24
C GLU A 93 -8.61 -7.68 11.28
N ILE A 94 -9.36 -6.83 10.59
CA ILE A 94 -10.80 -6.94 10.37
C ILE A 94 -10.98 -7.27 8.89
N SER A 95 -10.84 -8.54 8.53
CA SER A 95 -10.95 -8.98 7.13
C SER A 95 -12.40 -9.04 6.66
N ARG A 96 -13.32 -9.43 7.54
CA ARG A 96 -14.72 -9.69 7.24
C ARG A 96 -15.67 -9.22 8.34
N ILE A 97 -16.91 -8.99 7.94
CA ILE A 97 -18.01 -8.50 8.78
C ILE A 97 -19.25 -9.40 8.61
N ARG A 98 -20.26 -9.18 9.47
CA ARG A 98 -21.54 -9.93 9.46
C ARG A 98 -21.34 -11.45 9.53
N GLY A 99 -20.66 -11.91 10.59
CA GLY A 99 -20.42 -13.35 10.79
C GLY A 99 -19.54 -13.97 9.70
N ASP A 100 -18.49 -13.25 9.28
CA ASP A 100 -17.49 -13.71 8.31
C ASP A 100 -18.00 -13.91 6.85
N THR A 101 -19.13 -13.30 6.49
CA THR A 101 -19.72 -13.49 5.15
C THR A 101 -19.36 -12.40 4.14
N VAL A 102 -19.06 -11.18 4.63
CA VAL A 102 -18.83 -10.02 3.76
C VAL A 102 -17.45 -9.42 4.03
N PRO A 103 -16.61 -9.15 3.01
CA PRO A 103 -15.34 -8.46 3.21
C PRO A 103 -15.52 -7.07 3.84
N ALA A 104 -14.65 -6.70 4.78
CA ALA A 104 -14.73 -5.39 5.44
C ALA A 104 -14.35 -4.23 4.51
N LEU A 105 -13.43 -4.48 3.58
CA LEU A 105 -13.03 -3.57 2.51
C LEU A 105 -13.70 -3.96 1.19
N SER A 106 -13.82 -3.01 0.27
CA SER A 106 -14.34 -3.23 -1.09
C SER A 106 -13.70 -2.27 -2.09
N GLY A 107 -13.84 -2.60 -3.38
CA GLY A 107 -13.15 -1.91 -4.46
C GLY A 107 -11.74 -2.45 -4.65
N MET A 108 -10.78 -1.59 -4.98
CA MET A 108 -9.38 -1.93 -5.19
C MET A 108 -8.61 -1.94 -3.85
N VAL A 109 -8.47 -3.15 -3.27
CA VAL A 109 -7.72 -3.38 -2.03
C VAL A 109 -6.25 -3.74 -2.26
N VAL A 110 -5.84 -3.89 -3.52
CA VAL A 110 -4.45 -4.10 -3.93
C VAL A 110 -4.10 -3.04 -4.98
N SER A 111 -2.90 -2.47 -4.85
CA SER A 111 -2.34 -1.50 -5.79
C SER A 111 -1.03 -2.04 -6.35
N SER A 112 -0.80 -1.86 -7.65
CA SER A 112 0.49 -2.13 -8.29
C SER A 112 1.43 -0.94 -8.08
N LEU A 113 2.74 -1.18 -8.21
CA LEU A 113 3.70 -0.09 -8.21
C LEU A 113 3.57 0.75 -9.48
N HIS A 114 3.44 2.07 -9.33
CA HIS A 114 3.32 3.03 -10.41
C HIS A 114 4.47 4.03 -10.37
N THR A 115 5.08 4.31 -11.51
CA THR A 115 6.02 5.43 -11.64
C THR A 115 5.26 6.71 -11.95
N LEU A 116 5.24 7.67 -11.02
CA LEU A 116 4.50 8.93 -11.16
C LEU A 116 5.43 10.11 -10.87
N CYS A 117 5.07 11.30 -11.37
CA CYS A 117 5.70 12.55 -10.96
C CYS A 117 4.95 13.14 -9.77
N ASP A 118 5.70 13.60 -8.79
CA ASP A 118 5.19 14.29 -7.62
C ASP A 118 5.03 15.81 -7.88
N LEU A 119 4.55 16.55 -6.88
CA LEU A 119 4.27 17.99 -6.99
C LEU A 119 5.53 18.84 -7.26
N ASP A 120 6.70 18.33 -6.91
CA ASP A 120 8.02 18.92 -7.18
C ASP A 120 8.58 18.50 -8.55
N MET A 121 7.78 17.81 -9.37
CA MET A 121 8.15 17.23 -10.65
C MET A 121 9.21 16.12 -10.57
N VAL A 122 9.50 15.61 -9.37
CA VAL A 122 10.41 14.48 -9.18
C VAL A 122 9.65 13.17 -9.41
N GLN A 123 10.24 12.30 -10.23
CA GLN A 123 9.69 10.98 -10.48
C GLN A 123 9.92 10.08 -9.26
N GLY A 124 8.92 9.29 -8.90
CA GLY A 124 8.99 8.33 -7.81
C GLY A 124 8.10 7.13 -8.03
N ALA A 125 8.21 6.16 -7.12
CA ALA A 125 7.47 4.91 -7.16
C ALA A 125 6.34 4.94 -6.12
N TYR A 126 5.09 4.79 -6.56
CA TYR A 126 3.90 5.03 -5.75
C TYR A 126 2.87 3.91 -5.88
N PHE A 127 2.16 3.68 -4.78
CA PHE A 127 0.94 2.88 -4.73
C PHE A 127 -0.23 3.83 -4.48
N VAL A 128 -1.29 3.68 -5.28
CA VAL A 128 -2.46 4.56 -5.26
C VAL A 128 -3.72 3.75 -5.02
N PHE A 129 -4.48 4.13 -3.99
CA PHE A 129 -5.74 3.49 -3.60
C PHE A 129 -6.93 4.40 -3.90
N GLY A 130 -7.18 4.64 -5.20
CA GLY A 130 -8.24 5.54 -5.68
C GLY A 130 -9.67 5.00 -5.53
N ASP A 131 -9.83 3.68 -5.44
CA ASP A 131 -11.13 3.00 -5.32
C ASP A 131 -11.17 2.08 -4.09
N LEU A 132 -10.70 2.55 -2.94
CA LEU A 132 -10.77 1.80 -1.68
C LEU A 132 -11.98 2.24 -0.86
N SER A 133 -12.87 1.33 -0.46
CA SER A 133 -14.06 1.66 0.35
C SER A 133 -14.17 0.77 1.60
N VAL A 134 -14.66 1.34 2.71
CA VAL A 134 -14.87 0.63 3.99
C VAL A 134 -16.35 0.34 4.21
N ARG A 135 -16.71 -0.91 4.54
CA ARG A 135 -18.12 -1.33 4.77
C ARG A 135 -18.56 -1.31 6.23
N LEU A 136 -17.67 -0.87 7.13
CA LEU A 136 -17.90 -0.85 8.56
C LEU A 136 -17.96 0.59 9.08
N GLU A 137 -18.94 0.87 9.92
CA GLU A 137 -19.04 2.14 10.63
C GLU A 137 -18.10 2.16 11.83
N GLY A 138 -17.41 3.28 12.04
CA GLY A 138 -16.52 3.46 13.18
C GLY A 138 -15.20 4.14 12.84
N SER A 139 -14.25 4.02 13.76
CA SER A 139 -12.89 4.51 13.60
C SER A 139 -11.93 3.35 13.50
N PHE A 140 -11.22 3.29 12.38
CA PHE A 140 -10.31 2.20 12.04
C PHE A 140 -8.97 2.74 11.57
N LYS A 141 -8.03 1.82 11.48
CA LYS A 141 -6.77 2.06 10.81
C LYS A 141 -6.69 1.28 9.48
N LEU A 142 -5.93 1.81 8.54
CA LEU A 142 -5.52 1.08 7.32
C LEU A 142 -4.06 0.69 7.45
N ARG A 143 -3.77 -0.61 7.32
CA ARG A 143 -2.41 -1.15 7.21
C ARG A 143 -2.09 -1.39 5.74
N PHE A 144 -0.88 -1.05 5.34
CA PHE A 144 -0.38 -1.25 3.98
C PHE A 144 0.79 -2.24 4.00
N ASP A 145 0.57 -3.40 3.40
CA ASP A 145 1.52 -4.51 3.39
C ASP A 145 2.15 -4.58 1.98
N LEU A 146 3.48 -4.47 1.88
CA LEU A 146 4.24 -4.56 0.62
C LEU A 146 4.61 -6.02 0.32
N PHE A 147 4.46 -6.44 -0.93
CA PHE A 147 4.84 -7.78 -1.41
C PHE A 147 5.64 -7.67 -2.70
N GLU A 148 6.63 -8.54 -2.85
CA GLU A 148 7.33 -8.78 -4.11
C GLU A 148 6.90 -10.13 -4.69
N ILE A 149 6.46 -10.15 -5.94
CA ILE A 149 6.09 -11.37 -6.65
C ILE A 149 7.36 -12.00 -7.23
N LEU A 150 7.84 -13.06 -6.60
CA LEU A 150 8.95 -13.85 -7.15
C LEU A 150 8.40 -14.78 -8.23
N GLY A 151 8.80 -14.58 -9.48
CA GLY A 151 8.51 -15.51 -10.56
C GLY A 151 9.18 -16.86 -10.30
N GLN A 152 8.44 -17.97 -10.40
CA GLN A 152 9.07 -19.28 -10.55
C GLN A 152 9.64 -19.38 -11.97
N VAL A 153 10.96 -19.58 -12.06
CA VAL A 153 11.67 -19.93 -13.29
C VAL A 153 11.71 -21.43 -13.44
#